data_AF-A0A0B6YL23-F1
#
_entry.id   AF-A0A0B6YL23-F1
#
_cell.length_a   1.000
_cell.length_b   1.000
_cell.length_c   1.000
_cell.angle_alpha   90.00
_cell.angle_beta   90.00
_cell.angle_gamma   90.00
#
_symmetry.space_group_name_H-M   'P 1'
#
loop_
_entity.id
_entity.type
_entity.pdbx_description
1 polymer ?
#
loop_
_entity_poly.entity_id
_entity_poly.type
_entity_poly.pdbx_seq_one_letter_code
_entity_poly.pdbx_strand_id
1 'polypeptide(L)'
;MVLRMPAFSGLGKSHLSSLAVGIFVGVSVAFILQYADRQTSYAPYTYIPESPNSHGENDFLKGPEQTLNWNDENSHSHKNENNTVAKLLYNKVRVLCWVMTNPLNIYTKAIHVKATWAQRCNIVLFMS
;
A
#
# COMPACT_ATOMS: atom_id res chain seq x y z
N MET A 1 19.66 -44.14 -31.05
CA MET A 1 18.56 -44.55 -30.17
C MET A 1 17.36 -43.66 -30.50
N VAL A 2 16.48 -44.12 -31.40
CA VAL A 2 15.33 -43.34 -31.87
C VAL A 2 14.14 -43.67 -30.96
N LEU A 3 13.69 -42.70 -30.16
CA LEU A 3 12.49 -42.83 -29.35
C LEU A 3 11.27 -42.81 -30.27
N ARG A 4 10.66 -43.98 -30.45
CA ARG A 4 9.42 -44.18 -31.21
C ARG A 4 8.26 -43.77 -30.31
N MET A 5 7.67 -42.60 -30.55
CA MET A 5 6.40 -42.22 -29.92
C MET A 5 5.29 -43.16 -30.42
N PRO A 6 4.41 -43.68 -29.54
CA PRO A 6 3.28 -44.48 -30.00
C PRO A 6 2.29 -43.57 -30.73
N ALA A 7 2.02 -43.93 -31.99
CA ALA A 7 0.96 -43.34 -32.78
C ALA A 7 -0.39 -43.67 -32.12
N PHE A 8 -1.13 -42.65 -31.72
CA PHE A 8 -2.48 -42.81 -31.17
C PHE A 8 -3.46 -43.04 -32.33
N SER A 9 -3.53 -44.30 -32.81
CA SER A 9 -4.44 -44.71 -33.87
C SER A 9 -5.81 -45.06 -33.29
N GLY A 10 -6.83 -44.28 -33.66
CA GLY A 10 -8.23 -44.70 -33.63
C GLY A 10 -9.12 -44.10 -32.53
N LEU A 11 -9.24 -42.77 -32.46
CA LEU A 11 -10.29 -42.15 -31.65
C LEU A 11 -11.60 -42.13 -32.46
N GLY A 12 -12.47 -43.13 -32.25
CA GLY A 12 -13.78 -43.18 -32.89
C GLY A 12 -14.62 -41.93 -32.60
N LYS A 13 -15.52 -41.55 -33.53
CA LYS A 13 -16.37 -40.35 -33.43
C LYS A 13 -17.16 -40.26 -32.11
N SER A 14 -17.50 -41.40 -31.51
CA SER A 14 -18.16 -41.53 -30.20
C SER A 14 -17.27 -41.14 -29.01
N HIS A 15 -15.96 -41.39 -29.10
CA HIS A 15 -15.01 -40.97 -28.08
C HIS A 15 -14.76 -39.47 -28.16
N LEU A 16 -14.74 -38.92 -29.38
CA LEU A 16 -14.66 -37.48 -29.60
C LEU A 16 -15.92 -36.74 -29.11
N SER A 17 -17.11 -37.30 -29.32
CA SER A 17 -18.35 -36.70 -28.82
C SER A 17 -18.42 -36.72 -27.29
N SER A 18 -18.01 -37.82 -26.65
CA SER A 18 -17.94 -37.90 -25.18
C SER A 18 -16.95 -36.89 -24.60
N LEU A 19 -15.81 -36.67 -25.26
CA LEU A 19 -14.81 -35.69 -24.82
C LEU A 19 -15.32 -34.26 -24.99
N ALA A 20 -15.98 -33.95 -26.12
CA ALA A 20 -16.57 -32.64 -26.35
C ALA A 20 -17.62 -32.30 -25.28
N VAL A 21 -18.53 -33.23 -24.97
CA VAL A 21 -19.54 -33.05 -23.91
C VAL A 21 -18.89 -32.82 -22.56
N GLY A 22 -17.83 -33.56 -22.22
CA GLY A 22 -17.08 -33.38 -20.99
C GLY A 22 -16.43 -31.99 -20.87
N ILE A 23 -15.86 -31.48 -21.97
CA ILE A 23 -15.28 -30.12 -22.01
C ILE A 23 -16.37 -29.07 -21.83
N PHE A 24 -17.51 -29.18 -22.51
CA PHE A 24 -18.60 -28.22 -22.36
C PHE A 24 -19.12 -28.17 -20.92
N VAL A 25 -19.38 -29.33 -20.31
CA VAL A 25 -19.84 -29.39 -18.91
C VAL A 25 -18.79 -28.84 -17.95
N GLY A 26 -17.51 -29.20 -18.13
CA GLY A 26 -16.42 -28.71 -17.30
C GLY A 26 -16.23 -27.20 -17.38
N VAL A 27 -16.28 -26.63 -18.60
CA VAL A 27 -16.20 -25.18 -18.83
C VAL A 27 -17.40 -24.48 -18.20
N SER A 28 -18.62 -24.99 -18.37
CA SER A 28 -19.82 -24.42 -17.76
C SER A 28 -19.74 -24.42 -16.23
N VAL A 29 -19.30 -25.51 -15.61
CA VAL A 29 -19.12 -25.59 -14.14
C VAL A 29 -18.02 -24.62 -13.68
N ALA A 30 -16.90 -24.53 -14.39
CA ALA A 30 -15.83 -23.58 -14.06
C ALA A 30 -16.31 -22.12 -14.15
N PHE A 31 -17.10 -21.77 -15.17
CA PHE A 31 -17.69 -20.44 -15.30
C PHE A 31 -18.67 -20.12 -14.17
N ILE A 32 -19.49 -21.08 -13.75
CA ILE A 32 -20.40 -20.91 -12.60
C ILE A 32 -19.61 -20.71 -11.31
N LEU A 33 -18.55 -21.49 -11.07
CA LEU A 33 -17.69 -21.32 -9.91
C LEU A 33 -16.96 -19.97 -9.90
N GLN A 34 -16.45 -19.49 -11.05
CA GLN A 34 -15.87 -18.15 -11.15
C GLN A 34 -16.90 -17.03 -10.94
N TYR A 35 -18.12 -17.21 -11.45
CA TYR A 35 -19.21 -16.25 -11.23
C TYR A 35 -19.63 -16.21 -9.76
N ALA A 36 -19.71 -17.36 -9.10
CA ALA A 36 -19.99 -17.47 -7.67
C ALA A 36 -18.85 -16.91 -6.80
N ASP A 37 -17.59 -17.15 -7.17
CA ASP A 37 -16.43 -16.55 -6.50
C ASP A 37 -16.41 -15.01 -6.68
N ARG A 38 -16.83 -14.53 -7.86
CA ARG A 38 -17.09 -13.10 -8.08
C ARG A 38 -18.19 -12.55 -7.16
N GLN A 39 -19.25 -13.32 -6.90
CA GLN A 39 -20.29 -12.94 -5.94
C GLN A 39 -19.82 -13.03 -4.49
N THR A 40 -18.95 -13.97 -4.15
CA THR A 40 -18.39 -14.08 -2.79
C THR A 40 -17.29 -13.02 -2.55
N SER A 41 -16.73 -12.48 -3.63
CA SER A 41 -15.89 -11.28 -3.66
C SER A 41 -16.67 -9.97 -3.59
N TYR A 42 -17.98 -9.99 -3.32
CA TYR A 42 -18.64 -8.85 -2.66
C TYR A 42 -18.18 -8.82 -1.20
N ALA A 43 -16.89 -8.54 -1.01
CA ALA A 43 -16.41 -7.98 0.23
C ALA A 43 -17.25 -6.72 0.50
N PRO A 44 -17.92 -6.62 1.65
CA PRO A 44 -18.67 -5.43 2.00
C PRO A 44 -17.65 -4.30 2.12
N TYR A 45 -17.65 -3.38 1.15
CA TYR A 45 -16.94 -2.10 1.16
C TYR A 45 -15.66 -2.10 2.01
N THR A 46 -14.66 -2.87 1.60
CA THR A 46 -13.30 -2.55 2.01
C THR A 46 -13.00 -1.20 1.37
N TYR A 47 -12.83 -0.17 2.19
CA TYR A 47 -12.36 1.14 1.77
C TYR A 47 -10.98 0.91 1.14
N ILE A 48 -10.93 0.71 -0.18
CA ILE A 48 -9.68 0.66 -0.92
C ILE A 48 -9.39 2.13 -1.23
N PRO A 49 -8.50 2.79 -0.48
CA PRO A 49 -8.16 4.17 -0.77
C PRO A 49 -7.62 4.26 -2.19
N GLU A 50 -8.11 5.21 -3.00
CA GLU A 50 -7.69 5.41 -4.40
C GLU A 50 -6.17 5.64 -4.53
N SER A 51 -5.54 6.06 -3.42
CA SER A 51 -4.11 6.29 -3.30
C SER A 51 -3.65 5.97 -1.87
N PRO A 52 -2.41 5.50 -1.65
CA PRO A 52 -1.86 5.25 -0.31
C PRO A 52 -1.93 6.46 0.63
N ASN A 53 -2.06 7.67 0.07
CA ASN A 53 -2.16 8.94 0.80
C ASN A 53 -3.59 9.51 0.85
N SER A 54 -4.59 8.71 0.42
CA SER A 54 -6.01 9.10 0.44
C SER A 54 -6.63 8.76 1.80
N HIS A 55 -7.13 9.79 2.46
CA HIS A 55 -7.97 9.73 3.65
C HIS A 55 -9.45 9.96 3.29
N GLY A 56 -9.80 9.79 2.01
CA GLY A 56 -11.17 9.89 1.53
C GLY A 56 -11.69 11.31 1.48
N GLU A 57 -12.77 11.58 2.21
CA GLU A 57 -13.42 12.91 2.28
C GLU A 57 -12.45 14.02 2.73
N ASN A 58 -11.43 13.67 3.53
CA ASN A 58 -10.46 14.60 4.09
C ASN A 58 -9.29 14.95 3.14
N ASP A 59 -9.31 14.45 1.91
CA ASP A 59 -8.24 14.70 0.95
C ASP A 59 -8.17 16.17 0.52
N PHE A 60 -9.32 16.84 0.49
CA PHE A 60 -9.44 18.26 0.12
C PHE A 60 -9.34 19.23 1.31
N LEU A 61 -9.38 18.71 2.54
CA LEU A 61 -9.26 19.54 3.73
C LEU A 61 -7.80 19.98 3.91
N LYS A 62 -7.56 21.27 3.67
CA LYS A 62 -6.28 21.92 3.95
C LYS A 62 -6.13 22.06 5.46
N GLY A 63 -4.99 21.60 5.99
CA GLY A 63 -4.63 21.88 7.38
C GLY A 63 -4.51 23.38 7.64
N PRO A 64 -4.52 23.82 8.92
CA PRO A 64 -4.32 25.22 9.26
C PRO A 64 -3.02 25.73 8.63
N GLU A 65 -3.06 26.91 8.01
CA GLU A 65 -1.89 27.48 7.32
C GLU A 65 -0.74 27.78 8.29
N GLN A 66 -1.05 28.01 9.57
CA GLN A 66 -0.06 28.23 10.59
C GLN A 66 0.68 26.93 10.92
N THR A 67 1.99 26.95 10.70
CA THR A 67 2.90 25.96 11.25
C THR A 67 2.98 26.13 12.76
N LEU A 68 2.51 25.14 13.50
CA LEU A 68 2.75 25.08 14.94
C LEU A 68 4.26 25.00 15.17
N ASN A 69 4.85 26.09 15.65
CA ASN A 69 6.25 26.09 16.03
C ASN A 69 6.37 25.36 17.37
N TRP A 70 6.94 24.15 17.35
CA TRP A 70 7.22 23.36 18.55
C TRP A 70 8.38 24.00 19.32
N ASN A 71 8.06 24.95 20.20
CA ASN A 71 9.02 25.55 21.12
C ASN A 71 8.93 24.82 22.46
N ASP A 72 9.67 23.70 22.58
CA ASP A 72 9.78 22.96 23.84
C ASP A 72 10.39 23.82 24.97
N GLU A 73 11.11 24.89 24.62
CA GLU A 73 11.73 25.85 25.56
C GLU A 73 10.72 26.59 26.45
N ASN A 74 9.49 26.82 25.98
CA ASN A 74 8.45 27.52 26.73
C ASN A 74 7.46 26.58 27.43
N SER A 75 7.66 25.26 27.31
CA SER A 75 6.86 24.29 28.05
C SER A 75 7.31 24.22 29.51
N HIS A 76 6.38 24.39 30.45
CA HIS A 76 6.69 24.32 31.88
C HIS A 76 7.25 22.95 32.30
N SER A 77 7.02 21.91 31.50
CA SER A 77 7.40 20.53 31.79
C SER A 77 8.88 20.23 31.55
N HIS A 78 9.60 20.96 30.68
CA HIS A 78 10.95 20.60 30.25
C HIS A 78 12.04 21.66 30.53
N LYS A 79 11.71 22.74 31.24
CA LYS A 79 12.56 23.94 31.36
C LYS A 79 13.92 23.72 32.05
N ASN A 80 14.05 22.69 32.88
CA ASN A 80 15.29 22.38 33.64
C ASN A 80 15.91 21.03 33.24
N GLU A 81 15.55 20.50 32.08
CA GLU A 81 16.03 19.18 31.66
C GLU A 81 17.43 19.25 31.05
N ASN A 82 18.27 18.30 31.46
CA ASN A 82 19.60 18.18 30.91
C ASN A 82 19.57 17.53 29.51
N ASN A 83 19.52 18.35 28.46
CA ASN A 83 19.50 17.92 27.07
C ASN A 83 20.90 17.56 26.49
N THR A 84 21.93 17.40 27.33
CA THR A 84 23.29 17.09 26.85
C THR A 84 23.38 15.72 26.19
N VAL A 85 22.77 14.70 26.79
CA VAL A 85 22.77 13.33 26.26
C VAL A 85 22.03 13.25 24.93
N ALA A 86 20.87 13.89 24.81
CA ALA A 86 20.10 13.90 23.58
C ALA A 86 20.82 14.67 22.45
N LYS A 87 21.48 15.80 22.74
CA LYS A 87 22.35 16.49 21.77
C LYS A 87 23.53 15.62 21.32
N LEU A 88 24.16 14.90 22.25
CA LEU A 88 25.25 13.98 21.92
C LEU A 88 24.76 12.86 21.00
N LEU A 89 23.63 12.22 21.33
CA LEU A 89 23.03 11.15 20.54
C LEU A 89 22.59 11.62 19.17
N TYR A 90 21.99 12.81 19.06
CA TYR A 90 21.60 13.41 17.79
C TYR A 90 22.79 13.60 16.85
N ASN A 91 23.97 13.96 17.38
CA ASN A 91 25.18 14.11 16.58
C ASN A 91 25.84 12.76 16.23
N LYS A 92 25.72 11.78 17.13
CA LYS A 92 26.35 10.46 16.99
C LYS A 92 25.58 9.52 16.08
N VAL A 93 24.25 9.57 16.12
CA VAL A 93 23.35 8.69 15.35
C VAL A 93 22.80 9.47 14.16
N ARG A 94 22.93 8.91 12.96
CA ARG A 94 22.37 9.51 11.74
C ARG A 94 21.02 8.86 11.43
N VAL A 95 19.96 9.64 11.53
CA VAL A 95 18.58 9.26 11.22
C VAL A 95 18.12 10.00 9.98
N LEU A 96 17.79 9.24 8.94
CA LEU A 96 17.15 9.72 7.72
C LEU A 96 15.66 9.35 7.76
N CYS A 97 14.79 10.34 7.72
CA CYS A 97 13.35 10.12 7.63
C CYS A 97 12.91 10.29 6.18
N TRP A 98 12.55 9.17 5.55
CA TRP A 98 11.99 9.14 4.21
C TRP A 98 10.47 9.07 4.30
N VAL A 99 9.81 10.15 3.88
CA VAL A 99 8.36 10.28 3.89
C VAL A 99 7.84 10.22 2.46
N MET A 100 7.08 9.16 2.16
CA MET A 100 6.32 9.04 0.93
C MET A 100 5.10 9.96 1.02
N THR A 101 4.94 10.86 0.05
CA THR A 101 3.84 11.83 -0.03
C THR A 101 3.40 11.99 -1.49
N ASN A 102 2.32 12.73 -1.75
CA ASN A 102 1.88 13.08 -3.11
C ASN A 102 2.31 14.53 -3.40
N PRO A 103 2.72 14.89 -4.64
CA PRO A 103 3.16 16.25 -4.96
C PRO A 103 2.11 17.32 -4.69
N LEU A 104 0.82 16.97 -4.80
CA LEU A 104 -0.31 17.84 -4.45
C LEU A 104 -0.42 18.09 -2.92
N ASN A 105 0.14 17.18 -2.11
CA ASN A 105 -0.02 17.15 -0.65
C ASN A 105 1.25 17.59 0.12
N ILE A 106 2.34 17.92 -0.58
CA ILE A 106 3.59 18.38 0.07
C ILE A 106 3.33 19.67 0.86
N TYR A 107 2.72 20.67 0.24
CA TYR A 107 2.50 21.97 0.89
C TYR A 107 1.35 21.96 1.89
N THR A 108 0.39 21.05 1.75
CA THR A 108 -0.81 21.03 2.62
C THR A 108 -0.67 20.08 3.81
N LYS A 109 0.09 18.98 3.67
CA LYS A 109 0.21 17.94 4.70
C LYS A 109 1.66 17.73 5.17
N ALA A 110 2.64 17.74 4.27
CA ALA A 110 4.04 17.47 4.64
C ALA A 110 4.67 18.58 5.50
N ILE A 111 4.17 19.81 5.41
CA ILE A 111 4.57 20.91 6.29
C ILE A 111 4.29 20.57 7.77
N HIS A 112 3.16 19.96 8.08
CA HIS A 112 2.81 19.58 9.46
C HIS A 112 3.67 18.43 9.98
N VAL A 113 4.04 17.49 9.11
CA VAL A 113 5.01 16.43 9.43
C VAL A 113 6.36 17.04 9.81
N LYS A 114 6.85 18.00 9.00
CA LYS A 114 8.09 18.74 9.27
C LYS A 114 8.01 19.53 10.57
N ALA A 115 6.86 20.15 10.85
CA ALA A 115 6.64 20.94 12.06
C ALA A 115 6.50 20.09 13.33
N THR A 116 6.34 18.76 13.24
CA THR A 116 6.11 17.89 14.40
C THR A 116 7.25 16.90 14.59
N TRP A 117 7.00 15.61 14.39
CA TRP A 117 7.93 14.54 14.74
C TRP A 117 9.17 14.52 13.84
N ALA A 118 9.09 15.01 12.61
CA ALA A 118 10.20 14.95 11.67
C ALA A 118 11.37 15.89 12.04
N GLN A 119 11.16 16.84 12.96
CA GLN A 119 12.23 17.66 13.54
C GLN A 119 13.29 16.85 14.30
N ARG A 120 12.94 15.64 14.74
CA ARG A 120 13.84 14.74 15.48
C ARG A 120 14.79 13.97 14.56
N CYS A 121 14.56 14.01 13.25
CA CYS A 121 15.42 13.38 12.26
C CYS A 121 16.56 14.31 11.88
N ASN A 122 17.73 13.78 11.55
CA ASN A 122 18.85 14.61 11.09
C ASN A 122 18.61 15.14 9.66
N ILE A 123 17.97 14.32 8.83
CA ILE A 123 17.60 14.65 7.45
C ILE A 123 16.19 14.11 7.21
N VAL A 124 15.36 14.91 6.55
CA VAL A 124 14.00 14.52 6.14
C VAL A 124 13.89 14.67 4.63
N LEU A 125 13.50 13.60 3.94
CA LEU A 125 13.26 13.57 2.51
C LEU A 125 11.77 13.32 2.25
N PHE A 126 11.15 14.22 1.49
CA PHE A 126 9.78 14.05 0.99
C PHE A 126 9.85 13.65 -0.48
N MET A 127 9.31 12.48 -0.82
CA MET A 127 9.28 11.96 -2.19
C MET A 127 7.83 11.82 -2.68
N SER A 128 7.62 12.09 -3.98
CA SER A 128 6.36 12.04 -4.72
C SER A 128 6.23 10.77 -5.55
#